data_AF-A0A9P0DR01-F1
#
_entry.id   AF-A0A9P0DR01-F1
#
_cell.length_a   1.000
_cell.length_b   1.000
_cell.length_c   1.000
_cell.angle_alpha   90.00
_cell.angle_beta   90.00
_cell.angle_gamma   90.00
#
_symmetry.space_group_name_H-M   'P 1'
#
loop_
_entity.id
_entity.type
_entity.pdbx_description
1 polymer ?
#
loop_
_entity_poly.entity_id
_entity_poly.type
_entity_poly.pdbx_seq_one_letter_code
_entity_poly.pdbx_strand_id
1 'polypeptide(L)'
;MSQPASETGGVKPMSIADRFVSERERLHSMSKEERAFRKQWLKDQVLHPREPCEVPEMYAATHNPIRRAYKWPLNQLENALRGHFRCETAARIRYYTGRSIMIIAGAYLMTYYVMYNTNDWTRKSGMRVSRSRIAVLPGDPDFPCVSTMERADYADRGFSECGLKL
;
A
#
# COMPACT_ATOMS: atom_id res chain seq x y z
N MET A 1 8.09 -12.47 21.13
CA MET A 1 9.36 -12.81 20.45
C MET A 1 9.84 -11.59 19.68
N SER A 2 10.91 -10.93 20.13
CA SER A 2 11.57 -9.88 19.36
C SER A 2 12.26 -10.54 18.15
N GLN A 3 11.93 -10.11 16.93
CA GLN A 3 12.68 -10.52 15.75
C GLN A 3 14.15 -10.10 15.93
N PRO A 4 15.12 -10.95 15.55
CA PRO A 4 16.53 -10.57 15.63
C PRO A 4 16.80 -9.32 14.77
N ALA A 5 17.71 -8.46 15.22
CA ALA A 5 18.03 -7.19 14.57
C ALA A 5 18.63 -7.33 13.15
N SER A 6 18.96 -8.54 12.71
CA SER A 6 19.48 -8.85 11.38
C SER A 6 18.98 -10.21 10.89
N GLU A 7 18.63 -10.32 9.62
CA GLU A 7 18.09 -11.57 9.02
C GLU A 7 19.05 -12.76 9.11
N THR A 8 20.35 -12.51 9.16
CA THR A 8 21.41 -13.53 9.26
C THR A 8 22.06 -13.60 10.66
N GLY A 9 21.41 -13.09 11.70
CA GLY A 9 21.89 -13.22 13.08
C GLY A 9 23.28 -12.62 13.35
N GLY A 10 23.65 -11.54 12.66
CA GLY A 10 24.92 -10.83 12.80
C GLY A 10 26.00 -11.26 11.81
N VAL A 11 25.75 -12.28 10.98
CA VAL A 11 26.70 -12.75 9.96
C VAL A 11 26.44 -12.04 8.63
N LYS A 12 27.51 -11.68 7.90
CA LYS A 12 27.38 -11.09 6.57
C LYS A 12 26.79 -12.13 5.60
N PRO A 13 25.63 -11.88 4.96
CA PRO A 13 25.08 -12.80 3.98
C PRO A 13 26.02 -12.90 2.78
N MET A 14 26.34 -14.14 2.38
CA MET A 14 27.12 -14.42 1.18
C MET A 14 26.19 -14.99 0.11
N SER A 15 26.35 -14.51 -1.12
CA SER A 15 25.59 -15.05 -2.25
C SER A 15 26.11 -16.43 -2.63
N ILE A 16 25.20 -17.40 -2.75
CA ILE A 16 25.52 -18.73 -3.30
C ILE A 16 25.91 -18.62 -4.77
N ALA A 17 25.40 -17.63 -5.50
CA ALA A 17 25.75 -17.42 -6.92
C ALA A 17 27.15 -16.82 -7.13
N ASP A 18 27.92 -16.65 -6.04
CA ASP A 18 29.26 -16.08 -6.03
C ASP A 18 29.30 -14.69 -6.69
N ARG A 19 30.47 -14.28 -7.19
CA ARG A 19 30.70 -13.09 -8.01
C ARG A 19 29.76 -12.97 -9.23
N PHE A 20 29.16 -14.06 -9.69
CA PHE A 20 28.32 -14.05 -10.90
C PHE A 20 26.92 -13.45 -10.71
N VAL A 21 26.59 -12.97 -9.50
CA VAL A 21 25.40 -12.11 -9.32
C VAL A 21 25.52 -10.85 -10.18
N SER A 22 26.70 -10.23 -10.20
CA SER A 22 26.94 -9.02 -10.99
C SER A 22 27.03 -9.36 -12.47
N GLU A 23 26.32 -8.60 -13.32
CA GLU A 23 26.43 -8.74 -14.77
C GLU A 23 27.81 -8.37 -15.29
N ARG A 24 28.46 -7.37 -14.66
CA ARG A 24 29.79 -6.91 -15.04
C ARG A 24 30.85 -7.99 -14.88
N GLU A 25 30.77 -8.74 -13.78
CA GLU A 25 31.73 -9.79 -13.47
C GLU A 25 31.50 -11.02 -14.34
N ARG A 26 30.27 -11.21 -14.84
CA ARG A 26 29.95 -12.23 -15.87
C ARG A 26 30.53 -11.88 -17.24
N LEU A 27 30.69 -10.60 -17.57
CA LEU A 27 31.29 -10.15 -18.82
C LEU A 27 32.82 -10.26 -18.83
N HIS A 28 33.43 -10.46 -17.67
CA HIS A 28 34.86 -10.73 -17.57
C HIS A 28 35.18 -12.18 -18.00
N SER A 29 36.46 -12.48 -18.30
CA SER A 29 36.86 -13.84 -18.68
C SER A 29 36.66 -14.82 -17.52
N MET A 30 35.74 -15.78 -17.66
CA MET A 30 35.53 -16.85 -16.68
C MET A 30 36.52 -18.00 -16.84
N SER A 31 36.98 -18.56 -15.72
CA SER A 31 37.72 -19.82 -15.67
C SER A 31 36.83 -21.00 -16.11
N LYS A 32 37.43 -22.16 -16.39
CA LYS A 32 36.67 -23.37 -16.74
C LYS A 32 35.83 -23.88 -15.56
N GLU A 33 36.36 -23.77 -14.35
CA GLU A 33 35.68 -24.18 -13.12
C GLU A 33 34.49 -23.28 -12.82
N GLU A 34 34.67 -21.96 -12.95
CA GLU A 34 33.61 -20.96 -12.79
C GLU A 34 32.45 -21.19 -13.78
N ARG A 35 32.76 -21.55 -15.03
CA ARG A 35 31.72 -21.90 -16.02
C ARG A 35 30.96 -23.17 -15.67
N ALA A 36 31.66 -24.20 -15.17
CA ALA A 36 31.01 -25.44 -14.73
C ALA A 36 30.08 -25.17 -13.54
N PHE A 37 30.55 -24.40 -12.56
CA PHE A 37 29.74 -23.94 -11.44
C PHE A 37 28.50 -23.14 -11.90
N ARG A 38 28.68 -22.18 -12.81
CA ARG A 38 27.57 -21.37 -13.32
C ARG A 38 26.55 -22.22 -14.09
N LYS A 39 27.00 -23.21 -14.86
CA LYS A 39 26.13 -24.15 -15.55
C LYS A 39 25.28 -24.96 -14.56
N GLN A 40 25.90 -25.43 -13.47
CA GLN A 40 25.19 -26.12 -12.40
C GLN A 40 24.17 -25.19 -11.73
N TRP A 41 24.59 -23.98 -11.32
CA TRP A 41 23.70 -22.99 -10.71
C TRP A 41 22.48 -22.68 -11.58
N LEU A 42 22.68 -22.50 -12.89
CA LEU A 42 21.59 -22.24 -13.84
C LEU A 42 20.62 -23.41 -13.95
N LYS A 43 21.14 -24.65 -13.88
CA LYS A 43 20.33 -25.86 -13.85
C LYS A 43 19.51 -25.96 -12.56
N ASP A 44 20.11 -25.55 -11.44
CA ASP A 44 19.43 -25.56 -10.13
C ASP A 44 18.30 -24.51 -10.04
N GLN A 45 18.33 -23.47 -10.87
CA GLN A 45 17.21 -22.51 -10.99
C GLN A 45 16.02 -23.08 -11.78
N VAL A 46 16.16 -24.22 -12.45
CA VAL A 46 15.04 -24.83 -13.18
C VAL A 46 14.13 -25.51 -12.17
N LEU A 47 12.94 -24.94 -12.02
CA LEU A 47 11.92 -25.45 -11.11
C LEU A 47 11.43 -26.83 -11.54
N HIS A 48 11.11 -27.68 -10.57
CA HIS A 48 10.54 -29.00 -10.86
C HIS A 48 9.17 -28.85 -11.56
N PRO A 49 8.79 -29.71 -12.53
CA PRO A 49 7.53 -29.55 -13.29
C PRO A 49 6.25 -29.53 -12.45
N ARG A 50 6.31 -30.10 -11.24
CA ARG A 50 5.19 -30.15 -10.28
C ARG A 50 5.01 -28.84 -9.49
N GLU A 51 6.01 -27.97 -9.51
CA GLU A 51 5.98 -26.72 -8.75
C GLU A 51 5.41 -25.60 -9.62
N PRO A 52 4.58 -24.70 -9.06
CA PRO A 52 4.16 -24.58 -7.66
C PRO A 52 3.01 -25.55 -7.26
N CYS A 53 3.12 -26.17 -6.08
CA CYS A 53 2.07 -27.03 -5.52
C CYS A 53 1.06 -26.20 -4.72
N GLU A 54 -0.10 -25.88 -5.30
CA GLU A 54 -1.22 -25.27 -4.56
C GLU A 54 -1.91 -26.33 -3.69
N VAL A 55 -1.83 -26.18 -2.36
CA VAL A 55 -2.48 -27.09 -1.39
C VAL A 55 -3.85 -26.50 -0.99
N PRO A 56 -4.97 -27.08 -1.44
CA PRO A 56 -6.30 -26.52 -1.19
C PRO A 56 -6.68 -26.56 0.30
N GLU A 57 -6.19 -27.56 1.03
CA GLU A 57 -6.42 -27.72 2.47
C GLU A 57 -5.83 -26.56 3.27
N MET A 58 -4.59 -26.17 2.96
CA MET A 58 -3.94 -25.02 3.60
C MET A 58 -4.69 -23.72 3.30
N TYR A 59 -5.18 -23.56 2.06
CA TYR A 59 -5.97 -22.39 1.71
C TYR A 59 -7.26 -22.31 2.53
N ALA A 60 -7.98 -23.44 2.64
CA ALA A 60 -9.22 -23.54 3.40
C ALA A 60 -9.03 -23.34 4.90
N ALA A 61 -7.94 -23.88 5.47
CA ALA A 61 -7.59 -23.72 6.88
C ALA A 61 -7.21 -22.26 7.22
N THR A 62 -6.52 -21.56 6.31
CA THR A 62 -6.07 -20.18 6.53
C THR A 62 -7.16 -19.13 6.27
N HIS A 63 -8.20 -19.47 5.50
CA HIS A 63 -9.22 -18.52 5.08
C HIS A 63 -10.63 -18.96 5.48
N ASN A 64 -11.30 -18.14 6.27
CA ASN A 64 -12.69 -18.33 6.66
C ASN A 64 -13.65 -18.27 5.44
N PRO A 65 -14.85 -18.88 5.48
CA PRO A 65 -15.80 -18.85 4.36
C PRO A 65 -16.19 -17.45 3.90
N ILE A 66 -16.45 -16.53 4.84
CA ILE A 66 -16.73 -15.10 4.55
C ILE A 66 -15.56 -14.47 3.80
N ARG A 67 -14.33 -14.82 4.22
CA ARG A 67 -13.11 -14.34 3.59
C ARG A 67 -12.93 -14.87 2.17
N ARG A 68 -13.37 -16.10 1.92
CA ARG A 68 -13.37 -16.70 0.57
C ARG A 68 -14.42 -16.02 -0.32
N ALA A 69 -15.61 -15.76 0.19
CA ALA A 69 -16.69 -15.12 -0.55
C ALA A 69 -16.29 -13.73 -1.07
N TYR A 70 -15.76 -12.85 -0.20
CA TYR A 70 -15.34 -11.51 -0.66
C TYR A 70 -14.13 -11.55 -1.61
N LYS A 71 -13.24 -12.54 -1.49
CA LYS A 71 -12.07 -12.72 -2.38
C LYS A 71 -12.44 -13.31 -3.74
N TRP A 72 -13.55 -14.04 -3.82
CA TRP A 72 -13.99 -14.76 -5.01
C TRP A 72 -13.94 -13.95 -6.31
N PRO A 73 -14.50 -12.74 -6.42
CA PRO A 73 -14.48 -11.99 -7.67
C PRO A 73 -13.06 -11.65 -8.15
N LEU A 74 -12.18 -11.28 -7.22
CA LEU A 74 -10.78 -10.99 -7.52
C LEU A 74 -9.98 -12.25 -7.87
N ASN A 75 -10.34 -13.41 -7.31
CA ASN A 75 -9.74 -14.68 -7.71
C ASN A 75 -10.15 -15.04 -9.16
N GLN A 76 -11.38 -14.74 -9.58
CA GLN A 76 -11.78 -14.96 -10.98
C GLN A 76 -11.03 -14.05 -11.95
N LEU A 77 -10.78 -12.80 -11.56
CA LEU A 77 -9.90 -11.90 -12.30
C LEU A 77 -8.49 -12.51 -12.44
N GLU A 78 -7.91 -13.01 -11.34
CA GLU A 78 -6.60 -13.66 -11.37
C GLU A 78 -6.58 -14.87 -12.30
N ASN A 79 -7.61 -15.73 -12.23
CA ASN A 79 -7.72 -16.91 -13.08
C ASN A 79 -7.79 -16.54 -14.57
N ALA A 80 -8.54 -15.49 -14.93
CA ALA A 80 -8.59 -14.99 -16.30
C ALA A 80 -7.23 -14.46 -16.77
N LEU A 81 -6.45 -13.84 -15.87
CA LEU A 81 -5.13 -13.28 -16.17
C LEU A 81 -4.01 -14.32 -16.25
N ARG A 82 -4.14 -15.46 -15.56
CA ARG A 82 -3.14 -16.55 -15.56
C ARG A 82 -2.85 -17.11 -16.97
N GLY A 83 -3.78 -16.98 -17.92
CA GLY A 83 -3.55 -17.42 -19.31
C GLY A 83 -2.64 -16.51 -20.13
N HIS A 84 -2.50 -15.24 -19.74
CA HIS A 84 -1.73 -14.24 -20.49
C HIS A 84 -0.46 -13.80 -19.76
N PHE A 85 -0.45 -13.89 -18.44
CA PHE A 85 0.65 -13.43 -17.60
C PHE A 85 1.25 -14.57 -16.78
N ARG A 86 2.49 -14.38 -16.31
CA ARG A 86 3.10 -15.26 -15.31
C ARG A 86 2.23 -15.28 -14.04
N CYS A 87 2.17 -16.42 -13.37
CA CYS A 87 1.34 -16.59 -12.16
C CYS A 87 1.59 -15.51 -11.10
N GLU A 88 2.85 -15.14 -10.88
CA GLU A 88 3.22 -14.07 -9.94
C GLU A 88 2.67 -12.69 -10.33
N THR A 89 2.66 -12.38 -11.63
CA THR A 89 2.16 -11.11 -12.13
C THR A 89 0.65 -11.03 -11.96
N ALA A 90 -0.07 -12.12 -12.29
CA ALA A 90 -1.51 -12.21 -12.07
C ALA A 90 -1.87 -12.03 -10.58
N ALA A 91 -1.14 -12.70 -9.68
CA ALA A 91 -1.33 -12.56 -8.24
C ALA A 91 -1.04 -11.13 -7.72
N ARG A 92 0.00 -10.47 -8.26
CA ARG A 92 0.30 -9.06 -7.96
C ARG A 92 -0.82 -8.13 -8.42
N ILE A 93 -1.32 -8.31 -9.64
CA ILE A 93 -2.43 -7.52 -10.17
C ILE A 93 -3.64 -7.65 -9.25
N ARG A 94 -4.05 -8.88 -8.91
CA ARG A 94 -5.16 -9.13 -7.97
C ARG A 94 -4.99 -8.37 -6.65
N TYR A 95 -3.79 -8.42 -6.07
CA TYR A 95 -3.50 -7.75 -4.80
C TYR A 95 -3.65 -6.23 -4.89
N TYR A 96 -3.03 -5.60 -5.90
CA TYR A 96 -3.09 -4.15 -6.06
C TYR A 96 -4.47 -3.65 -6.48
N THR A 97 -5.17 -4.37 -7.37
CA THR A 97 -6.54 -4.04 -7.75
C THR A 97 -7.49 -4.10 -6.55
N GLY A 98 -7.38 -5.12 -5.70
CA GLY A 98 -8.20 -5.18 -4.49
C GLY A 98 -7.91 -4.01 -3.53
N ARG A 99 -6.63 -3.64 -3.38
CA ARG A 99 -6.23 -2.54 -2.50
C ARG A 99 -6.67 -1.18 -3.04
N SER A 100 -6.55 -0.95 -4.35
CA SER A 100 -6.97 0.30 -4.97
C SER A 100 -8.48 0.51 -4.87
N ILE A 101 -9.29 -0.53 -5.13
CA ILE A 101 -10.75 -0.45 -4.97
C ILE A 101 -11.13 -0.07 -3.53
N MET A 102 -10.51 -0.70 -2.53
CA MET A 102 -10.78 -0.36 -1.12
C MET A 102 -10.37 1.07 -0.77
N ILE A 103 -9.22 1.54 -1.26
CA ILE A 103 -8.76 2.91 -1.03
C ILE A 103 -9.72 3.92 -1.67
N ILE A 104 -10.10 3.68 -2.92
CA ILE A 104 -11.02 4.56 -3.67
C ILE A 104 -12.37 4.60 -2.98
N ALA A 105 -12.96 3.45 -2.64
CA ALA A 105 -14.24 3.37 -1.94
C ALA A 105 -14.17 4.05 -0.56
N GLY A 106 -13.09 3.82 0.20
CA GLY A 106 -12.88 4.48 1.49
C GLY A 106 -12.75 6.00 1.37
N ALA A 107 -12.04 6.49 0.35
CA ALA A 107 -11.91 7.91 0.08
C ALA A 107 -13.27 8.54 -0.26
N TYR A 108 -14.06 7.92 -1.14
CA TYR A 108 -15.41 8.41 -1.47
C TYR A 108 -16.35 8.41 -0.27
N LEU A 109 -16.36 7.34 0.54
CA LEU A 109 -17.17 7.28 1.75
C LEU A 109 -16.75 8.35 2.75
N MET A 110 -15.44 8.58 2.92
CA MET A 110 -14.92 9.60 3.81
C MET A 110 -15.26 11.00 3.33
N THR A 111 -15.06 11.32 2.05
CA THR A 111 -15.39 12.66 1.50
C THR A 111 -16.89 12.92 1.54
N TYR A 112 -17.71 11.93 1.18
CA TYR A 112 -19.17 12.02 1.30
C TYR A 112 -19.59 12.26 2.76
N TYR A 113 -19.03 11.48 3.69
CA TYR A 113 -19.34 11.63 5.11
C TYR A 113 -18.97 13.02 5.63
N VAL A 114 -17.77 13.53 5.31
CA VAL A 114 -17.31 14.86 5.74
C VAL A 114 -18.18 15.96 5.13
N MET A 115 -18.56 15.86 3.86
CA MET A 115 -19.30 16.92 3.16
C MET A 115 -20.75 17.07 3.65
N TYR A 116 -21.40 15.97 4.03
CA TYR A 116 -22.82 15.98 4.41
C TYR A 116 -23.08 15.83 5.91
N ASN A 117 -22.05 15.47 6.69
CA ASN A 117 -22.14 15.34 8.16
C ASN A 117 -21.11 16.26 8.85
N THR A 118 -20.97 17.49 8.36
CA THR A 118 -20.25 18.55 9.10
C THR A 118 -20.97 18.88 10.40
N ASN A 119 -20.20 19.18 11.44
CA ASN A 119 -20.73 19.55 12.75
C ASN A 119 -21.14 21.04 12.76
N ASP A 120 -22.45 21.29 12.75
CA ASP A 120 -23.03 22.62 12.91
C ASP A 120 -23.49 22.83 14.36
N TRP A 121 -23.69 24.09 14.76
CA TRP A 121 -24.12 24.42 16.12
C TRP A 121 -25.45 23.76 16.53
N THR A 122 -26.32 23.43 15.56
CA THR A 122 -27.63 22.78 15.78
C THR A 122 -27.55 21.28 16.07
N ARG A 123 -26.40 20.64 15.80
CA ARG A 123 -26.24 19.18 15.90
C ARG A 123 -25.08 18.82 16.83
N LYS A 124 -25.27 17.76 17.62
CA LYS A 124 -24.21 17.24 18.52
C LYS A 124 -23.22 16.32 17.77
N SER A 125 -23.68 15.66 16.71
CA SER A 125 -22.91 14.71 15.91
C SER A 125 -22.32 15.35 14.66
N GLY A 126 -21.25 14.77 14.13
CA GLY A 126 -20.63 15.18 12.87
C GLY A 126 -19.13 15.41 13.02
N MET A 127 -18.43 15.47 11.89
CA MET A 127 -17.00 15.74 11.88
C MET A 127 -16.76 17.26 11.96
N ARG A 128 -15.89 17.67 12.88
CA ARG A 128 -15.44 19.06 12.97
C ARG A 128 -14.22 19.26 12.09
N VAL A 129 -14.34 20.12 11.08
CA VAL A 129 -13.23 20.53 10.23
C VAL A 129 -12.86 21.95 10.59
N SER A 130 -11.70 22.12 11.22
CA SER A 130 -11.12 23.44 11.50
C SER A 130 -9.87 23.58 10.63
N ARG A 131 -9.79 24.67 9.87
CA ARG A 131 -8.62 24.96 9.02
C ARG A 131 -7.68 25.89 9.78
N SER A 132 -6.42 25.51 9.88
CA SER A 132 -5.37 26.42 10.32
C SER A 132 -5.04 27.40 9.20
N ARG A 133 -4.52 28.58 9.57
CA ARG A 133 -3.99 29.55 8.62
C ARG A 133 -2.80 28.95 7.86
N ILE A 134 -2.64 29.35 6.61
CA ILE A 134 -1.44 29.07 5.81
C ILE A 134 -0.29 29.97 6.30
N ALA A 135 0.94 29.46 6.31
CA ALA A 135 2.10 30.29 6.61
C ALA A 135 2.33 31.30 5.48
N VAL A 136 2.43 32.59 5.83
CA VAL A 136 2.70 33.68 4.88
C VAL A 136 3.96 34.39 5.34
N LEU A 137 4.95 34.49 4.46
CA LEU A 137 6.29 35.01 4.75
C LEU A 137 6.43 36.46 4.27
N PRO A 138 7.36 37.25 4.86
CA PRO A 138 7.68 38.57 4.35
C PRO A 138 8.18 38.47 2.90
N GLY A 139 7.43 39.05 1.95
CA GLY A 139 7.71 38.98 0.52
C GLY A 139 6.65 38.25 -0.31
N ASP A 140 5.76 37.48 0.33
CA ASP A 140 4.57 36.94 -0.34
C ASP A 140 3.55 38.07 -0.63
N PRO A 141 2.76 37.96 -1.71
CA PRO A 141 1.78 38.99 -2.09
C PRO A 141 0.71 39.23 -1.00
N ASP A 142 0.43 38.20 -0.18
CA ASP A 142 -0.60 38.26 0.85
C ASP A 142 -0.05 38.68 2.23
N PHE A 143 1.25 38.98 2.36
CA PHE A 143 1.85 39.43 3.62
C PHE A 143 1.30 40.80 4.04
N PRO A 144 0.90 41.03 5.31
CA PRO A 144 1.14 40.23 6.52
C PRO A 144 0.08 39.17 6.87
N CYS A 145 -1.00 39.04 6.08
CA CYS A 145 -2.13 38.12 6.29
C CYS A 145 -2.59 38.05 7.77
N VAL A 146 -2.88 39.22 8.36
CA VAL A 146 -3.36 39.29 9.77
C VAL A 146 -4.71 38.58 9.91
N SER A 147 -4.92 37.89 11.03
CA SER A 147 -6.17 37.15 11.27
C SER A 147 -7.33 38.12 11.45
N THR A 148 -8.36 37.97 10.63
CA THR A 148 -9.63 38.71 10.76
C THR A 148 -10.63 38.03 11.69
N MET A 149 -10.35 36.79 12.12
CA MET A 149 -11.21 36.02 13.03
C MET A 149 -10.96 36.39 14.49
N GLU A 150 -12.03 36.61 15.23
CA GLU A 150 -12.01 36.80 16.67
C GLU A 150 -11.97 35.46 17.42
N ARG A 151 -11.68 35.50 18.72
CA ARG A 151 -11.58 34.28 19.55
C ARG A 151 -12.90 33.49 19.58
N ALA A 152 -14.04 34.16 19.49
CA ALA A 152 -15.36 33.54 19.49
C ALA A 152 -15.66 32.77 18.20
N ASP A 153 -15.16 33.27 17.05
CA ASP A 153 -15.44 32.71 15.71
C ASP A 153 -14.94 31.26 15.58
N TYR A 154 -13.86 30.90 16.27
CA TYR A 154 -13.31 29.54 16.27
C TYR A 154 -14.29 28.48 16.83
N ALA A 155 -15.28 28.88 17.63
CA ALA A 155 -16.26 28.00 18.25
C ALA A 155 -17.71 28.26 17.78
N ASP A 156 -17.92 29.22 16.87
CA ASP A 156 -19.24 29.68 16.45
C ASP A 156 -20.06 28.59 15.73
N ARG A 157 -19.41 27.76 14.92
CA ARG A 157 -20.05 26.63 14.19
C ARG A 157 -21.27 27.06 13.36
N GLY A 158 -21.20 28.25 12.75
CA GLY A 158 -22.27 28.83 11.93
C GLY A 158 -23.46 29.37 12.73
N PHE A 159 -23.29 29.64 14.03
CA PHE A 159 -24.36 30.20 14.86
C PHE A 159 -24.63 31.66 14.51
N SER A 160 -23.59 32.47 14.31
CA SER A 160 -23.71 33.88 13.89
C SER A 160 -24.44 34.05 12.54
N GLU A 161 -24.37 33.05 11.67
CA GLU A 161 -25.03 33.04 10.35
C GLU A 161 -26.55 32.80 10.43
N CYS A 162 -27.08 32.36 11.59
CA CYS A 162 -28.48 31.94 11.74
C CYS A 162 -29.49 33.11 11.72
N GLY A 163 -29.07 34.37 11.70
CA GLY A 163 -29.96 35.54 11.59
C GLY A 163 -30.92 35.75 12.77
N LEU A 164 -30.84 34.92 13.82
CA LEU A 164 -31.60 35.07 15.06
C LEU A 164 -30.99 36.22 15.87
N LYS A 165 -31.66 37.37 15.83
CA LYS A 165 -31.37 38.49 16.72
C LYS A 165 -32.06 38.21 18.05
N LEU A 166 -31.28 37.89 19.08
CA LEU A 166 -31.72 37.83 20.47
C LEU A 166 -31.87 39.25 21.05
#